data_AF-A0A9P7HN07-F1
#
_entry.id   AF-A0A9P7HN07-F1
#
_cell.length_a   1.000
_cell.length_b   1.000
_cell.length_c   1.000
_cell.angle_alpha   90.00
_cell.angle_beta   90.00
_cell.angle_gamma   90.00
#
_symmetry.space_group_name_H-M   'P 1'
#
loop_
_entity.id
_entity.type
_entity.pdbx_description
1 polymer ?
#
loop_
_entity_poly.entity_id
_entity_poly.type
_entity_poly.pdbx_seq_one_letter_code
_entity_poly.pdbx_strand_id
1 'polypeptide(L)'
;MAAAPPESSVLSLLNGISPRLAVKELEVVPSARLQRLYNVKVTEGPSLLLALPPPAVIRLLRSEKSTLGTEAAVLKWLSAVARERKICSGAGAAEATSRTVETPVVTEINPQLLAGYLPTLVRHESIGGVLPVEYNLIRPPRGTPISTLSRPLDSREQWSVDFQTGQLLRRISSQVSPTRRFGIAADVLSVPPSVVHHPPRRFEGSLTDSKGADSWGVAFHSLLESVLRDGEDLTIMFNYNNIRHHFERFQHLLDAVTKPRLVVLDAGEGSNTLILRPYESEKKSDILSKEVQPQPKLGKGVSRKPDNDGEVREDYRIVFQDDTSKKEEFMITGEPSQNPIEVTGLRQWSNCVFGDPLMATVFSKRPNLSDDFWRGFDNPLPGETTSSIIEDRDNAHIRMLLYECYHAVVTLVGEYYRPQTDSSRRELAARKHLGNVLARLEELDDRGQQRRRRMSGEMSPAKRPRSGQESDEDSEP
;
A
#
# COMPACT_ATOMS: atom_id res chain seq x y z
N MET A 1 20.23 -0.38 -8.41
CA MET A 1 19.25 0.15 -9.39
C MET A 1 19.67 -0.33 -10.77
N ALA A 2 18.79 -1.03 -11.49
CA ALA A 2 19.07 -1.39 -12.88
C ALA A 2 19.04 -0.11 -13.74
N ALA A 3 19.90 -0.04 -14.75
CA ALA A 3 19.97 1.12 -15.63
C ALA A 3 18.61 1.38 -16.29
N ALA A 4 18.18 2.64 -16.27
CA ALA A 4 17.05 3.07 -17.07
C ALA A 4 17.36 2.78 -18.55
N PRO A 5 16.40 2.30 -19.36
CA PRO A 5 16.57 2.15 -20.79
C PRO A 5 17.01 3.49 -21.38
N PRO A 6 17.80 3.47 -22.47
CA PRO A 6 18.22 4.68 -23.14
C PRO A 6 17.00 5.54 -23.46
N GLU A 7 17.08 6.84 -23.16
CA GLU A 7 16.00 7.80 -23.43
C GLU A 7 15.53 7.72 -24.88
N SER A 8 16.45 7.52 -25.83
CA SER A 8 16.17 7.32 -27.25
C SER A 8 15.23 6.13 -27.54
N SER A 9 15.34 5.03 -26.78
CA SER A 9 14.47 3.86 -26.93
C SER A 9 13.06 4.16 -26.44
N VAL A 10 12.94 4.90 -25.34
CA VAL A 10 11.64 5.31 -24.78
C VAL A 10 10.95 6.33 -25.68
N LEU A 11 11.70 7.30 -26.22
CA LEU A 11 11.19 8.25 -27.21
C LEU A 11 10.76 7.57 -28.51
N SER A 12 11.52 6.59 -28.99
CA SER A 12 11.15 5.79 -30.17
C SER A 12 9.84 5.03 -29.94
N LEU A 13 9.66 4.45 -28.75
CA LEU A 13 8.40 3.82 -28.36
C LEU A 13 7.25 4.86 -28.36
N LEU A 14 7.42 6.00 -27.70
CA LEU A 14 6.40 7.06 -27.64
C LEU A 14 6.00 7.58 -29.03
N ASN A 15 6.96 7.78 -29.92
CA ASN A 15 6.71 8.16 -31.32
C ASN A 15 5.91 7.09 -32.06
N GLY A 16 6.18 5.80 -31.80
CA GLY A 16 5.40 4.69 -32.36
C GLY A 16 3.97 4.61 -31.80
N ILE A 17 3.78 4.96 -30.53
CA ILE A 17 2.46 4.96 -29.86
C ILE A 17 1.56 6.05 -30.46
N SER A 18 2.08 7.27 -30.57
CA SER A 18 1.36 8.40 -31.14
C SER A 18 2.37 9.39 -31.73
N PRO A 19 2.51 9.45 -33.07
CA PRO A 19 3.39 10.41 -33.74
C PRO A 19 2.99 11.87 -33.48
N ARG A 20 1.74 12.09 -33.05
CA ARG A 20 1.21 13.41 -32.69
C ARG A 20 1.57 13.84 -31.26
N LEU A 21 2.10 12.93 -30.44
CA LEU A 21 2.53 13.24 -29.09
C LEU A 21 3.91 13.90 -29.14
N ALA A 22 3.92 15.23 -29.23
CA ALA A 22 5.17 15.98 -29.19
C ALA A 22 5.73 16.01 -27.75
N VAL A 23 6.70 15.13 -27.48
CA VAL A 23 7.37 15.02 -26.18
C VAL A 23 8.35 16.16 -26.02
N LYS A 24 8.17 16.98 -24.98
CA LYS A 24 9.07 18.08 -24.61
C LYS A 24 10.20 17.59 -23.72
N GLU A 25 9.88 16.76 -22.74
CA GLU A 25 10.81 16.31 -21.70
C GLU A 25 10.39 14.94 -21.17
N LEU A 26 11.36 14.09 -20.87
CA LEU A 26 11.16 12.78 -20.28
C LEU A 26 11.95 12.68 -18.97
N GLU A 27 11.26 12.41 -17.86
CA GLU A 27 11.86 12.33 -16.53
C GLU A 27 11.59 10.98 -15.89
N VAL A 28 12.63 10.31 -15.38
CA VAL A 28 12.48 9.06 -14.61
C VAL A 28 11.91 9.39 -13.24
N VAL A 29 10.86 8.68 -12.82
CA VAL A 29 10.21 8.90 -11.54
C VAL A 29 10.32 7.63 -10.68
N PRO A 30 10.60 7.72 -9.35
CA PRO A 30 10.72 6.53 -8.50
C PRO A 30 9.46 5.67 -8.55
N SER A 31 9.49 4.35 -8.61
CA SER A 31 8.23 3.56 -8.52
C SER A 31 7.93 3.16 -7.07
N ALA A 32 6.65 3.03 -6.73
CA ALA A 32 6.24 2.33 -5.50
C ALA A 32 6.52 0.81 -5.59
N ARG A 33 6.78 0.30 -6.80
CA ARG A 33 7.00 -1.11 -7.13
C ARG A 33 8.19 -1.28 -8.07
N LEU A 34 8.16 -2.31 -8.90
CA LEU A 34 9.27 -2.71 -9.77
C LEU A 34 9.18 -2.14 -11.19
N GLN A 35 8.04 -1.52 -11.54
CA GLN A 35 7.82 -0.91 -12.85
C GLN A 35 8.76 0.29 -13.03
N ARG A 36 9.15 0.56 -14.27
CA ARG A 36 9.89 1.79 -14.61
C ARG A 36 8.87 2.85 -14.99
N LEU A 37 8.91 3.99 -14.29
CA LEU A 37 7.98 5.08 -14.51
C LEU A 37 8.69 6.28 -15.13
N TYR A 38 8.05 6.85 -16.15
CA TYR A 38 8.51 8.04 -16.82
C TYR A 38 7.41 9.09 -16.84
N ASN A 39 7.70 10.28 -16.35
CA ASN A 39 6.87 11.45 -16.57
C ASN A 39 7.18 11.98 -17.98
N VAL A 40 6.16 12.01 -18.83
CA VAL A 40 6.22 12.47 -20.21
C VAL A 40 5.57 13.85 -20.25
N LYS A 41 6.38 14.91 -20.30
CA LYS A 41 5.88 16.27 -20.50
C LYS A 41 5.66 16.47 -21.99
N VAL A 42 4.42 16.76 -22.36
CA VAL A 42 4.01 16.98 -23.75
C VAL A 42 4.02 18.49 -24.02
N THR A 43 4.33 18.92 -25.25
CA THR A 43 4.29 20.35 -25.63
C THR A 43 2.88 20.92 -25.53
N GLU A 44 1.88 20.13 -25.91
CA GLU A 44 0.48 20.49 -25.90
C GLU A 44 -0.32 19.43 -25.15
N GLY A 45 -0.89 19.80 -23.99
CA GLY A 45 -1.74 18.94 -23.19
C GLY A 45 -1.17 18.56 -21.83
N PRO A 46 -1.89 17.70 -21.08
CA PRO A 46 -1.47 17.31 -19.74
C PRO A 46 -0.27 16.35 -19.77
N SER A 47 0.59 16.45 -18.77
CA SER A 47 1.66 15.46 -18.55
C SER A 47 1.09 14.06 -18.38
N LEU A 48 1.80 13.08 -18.95
CA LEU A 48 1.43 11.67 -18.89
C LEU A 48 2.47 10.89 -18.10
N LEU A 49 2.05 9.76 -17.54
CA LEU A 49 2.92 8.78 -16.91
C LEU A 49 2.99 7.55 -17.82
N LEU A 50 4.17 7.24 -18.32
CA LEU A 50 4.47 6.01 -19.02
C LEU A 50 5.03 5.00 -18.02
N ALA A 51 4.33 3.88 -17.83
CA ALA A 51 4.78 2.75 -17.03
C ALA A 51 5.25 1.62 -17.95
N LEU A 52 6.49 1.21 -17.78
CA LEU A 52 7.14 0.11 -18.48
C LEU A 52 7.43 -1.05 -17.52
N PRO A 53 7.53 -2.29 -18.04
CA PRO A 53 7.83 -3.45 -17.22
C PRO A 53 9.21 -3.29 -16.55
N PRO A 54 9.44 -3.99 -15.42
CA PRO A 54 10.75 -4.10 -14.82
C PRO A 54 11.80 -4.59 -15.85
N PRO A 55 13.08 -4.17 -15.73
CA PRO A 55 14.16 -4.72 -16.54
C PRO A 55 14.25 -6.25 -16.41
N ALA A 56 14.58 -6.94 -17.50
CA ALA A 56 14.65 -8.41 -17.54
C ALA A 56 15.65 -9.02 -16.55
N VAL A 57 16.66 -8.25 -16.12
CA VAL A 57 17.63 -8.65 -15.09
C VAL A 57 17.03 -8.72 -13.69
N ILE A 58 15.88 -8.08 -13.45
CA ILE A 58 15.19 -8.14 -12.17
C ILE A 58 14.38 -9.42 -12.11
N ARG A 59 14.75 -10.31 -11.18
CA ARG A 59 13.95 -11.49 -10.87
C ARG A 59 12.65 -11.06 -10.19
N LEU A 60 11.53 -11.54 -10.74
CA LEU A 60 10.19 -11.25 -10.22
C LEU A 60 9.67 -12.43 -9.42
N LEU A 61 8.95 -12.14 -8.34
CA LEU A 61 8.12 -13.13 -7.65
C LEU A 61 7.02 -13.59 -8.60
N ARG A 62 6.49 -14.79 -8.37
CA ARG A 62 5.38 -15.34 -9.17
C ARG A 62 4.17 -14.40 -9.22
N SER A 63 3.88 -13.70 -8.11
CA SER A 63 2.78 -12.73 -8.00
C SER A 63 3.04 -11.39 -8.72
N GLU A 64 4.27 -11.10 -9.12
CA GLU A 64 4.67 -9.81 -9.73
C GLU A 64 4.64 -9.83 -11.27
N LYS A 65 4.42 -10.99 -11.89
CA LYS A 65 4.58 -11.21 -13.35
C LYS A 65 3.51 -10.55 -14.24
N SER A 66 2.42 -10.01 -13.70
CA SER A 66 1.32 -9.40 -14.48
C SER A 66 0.91 -8.01 -13.99
N THR A 67 1.84 -7.26 -13.39
CA THR A 67 1.56 -5.98 -12.73
C THR A 67 0.95 -4.92 -13.66
N LEU A 68 1.49 -4.72 -14.88
CA LEU A 68 0.98 -3.71 -15.82
C LEU A 68 -0.42 -4.06 -16.35
N GLY A 69 -0.61 -5.30 -16.84
CA GLY A 69 -1.93 -5.78 -17.26
C GLY A 69 -2.97 -5.72 -16.14
N THR A 70 -2.59 -6.03 -14.90
CA THR A 70 -3.47 -5.95 -13.72
C THR A 70 -3.93 -4.52 -13.48
N GLU A 71 -3.00 -3.56 -13.44
CA GLU A 71 -3.32 -2.15 -13.28
C GLU A 71 -4.27 -1.66 -14.39
N ALA A 72 -3.98 -1.99 -15.65
CA ALA A 72 -4.84 -1.61 -16.76
C ALA A 72 -6.26 -2.19 -16.63
N ALA A 73 -6.39 -3.46 -16.25
CA ALA A 73 -7.68 -4.12 -16.08
C ALA A 73 -8.48 -3.53 -14.91
N VAL A 74 -7.84 -3.30 -13.76
CA VAL A 74 -8.48 -2.69 -12.58
C VAL A 74 -8.96 -1.28 -12.91
N LEU A 75 -8.13 -0.44 -13.53
CA LEU A 75 -8.50 0.93 -13.90
C LEU A 75 -9.66 0.96 -14.91
N LYS A 76 -9.65 0.08 -15.92
CA LYS A 76 -10.76 -0.06 -16.88
C LYS A 76 -12.06 -0.47 -16.17
N TRP A 77 -11.98 -1.46 -15.30
CA TRP A 77 -13.14 -1.96 -14.54
C TRP A 77 -13.71 -0.87 -13.62
N LEU A 78 -12.88 -0.23 -12.79
CA LEU A 78 -13.32 0.83 -11.89
C LEU A 78 -13.90 2.05 -12.63
N SER A 79 -13.32 2.40 -13.78
CA SER A 79 -13.86 3.46 -14.65
C SER A 79 -15.23 3.08 -15.24
N ALA A 80 -15.47 1.80 -15.54
CA ALA A 80 -16.78 1.33 -15.98
C ALA A 80 -17.81 1.43 -14.85
N VAL A 81 -17.47 0.94 -13.65
CA VAL A 81 -18.33 1.04 -12.46
C VAL A 81 -18.70 2.49 -12.12
N ALA A 82 -17.73 3.41 -12.23
CA ALA A 82 -17.97 4.83 -12.00
C ALA A 82 -18.97 5.45 -13.01
N ARG A 83 -18.92 5.05 -14.28
CA ARG A 83 -19.85 5.53 -15.32
C ARG A 83 -21.27 5.02 -15.10
N GLU A 84 -21.41 3.74 -14.75
CA GLU A 84 -22.73 3.13 -14.48
C GLU A 84 -23.46 3.84 -13.33
N ARG A 85 -22.75 4.16 -12.24
CA ARG A 85 -23.33 4.90 -11.10
C ARG A 85 -23.81 6.29 -11.49
N LYS A 86 -23.07 6.99 -12.37
CA LYS A 86 -23.44 8.34 -12.84
C LYS A 86 -24.73 8.33 -13.68
N ILE A 87 -24.94 7.28 -14.49
CA ILE A 87 -26.16 7.12 -15.30
C ILE A 87 -27.38 6.89 -14.40
N CYS A 88 -27.27 5.98 -13.43
CA CYS A 88 -28.38 5.68 -12.51
C CYS A 88 -28.75 6.88 -11.61
N SER A 89 -27.78 7.71 -11.20
CA SER A 89 -28.06 8.92 -10.42
C SER A 89 -28.70 10.05 -11.23
N GLY A 90 -28.53 10.07 -12.57
CA GLY A 90 -29.09 11.10 -13.45
C GLY A 90 -30.53 10.86 -13.88
N ALA A 91 -30.99 9.60 -13.87
CA ALA A 91 -32.34 9.22 -14.29
C ALA A 91 -33.43 9.55 -13.25
N GLY A 92 -33.07 9.89 -12.01
CA GLY A 92 -34.02 10.21 -10.93
C GLY A 92 -34.33 11.70 -10.74
N ALA A 93 -33.78 12.60 -11.57
CA ALA A 93 -33.85 14.05 -11.36
C ALA A 93 -34.52 14.83 -12.51
N ALA A 94 -35.32 14.17 -13.34
CA ALA A 94 -36.03 14.79 -14.46
C ALA A 94 -37.55 14.84 -14.22
N GLU A 95 -37.97 15.50 -13.13
CA GLU A 95 -39.33 16.05 -13.03
C GLU A 95 -39.38 17.18 -11.98
N ALA A 96 -38.76 18.31 -12.28
CA ALA A 96 -39.07 19.58 -11.64
C ALA A 96 -38.72 20.74 -12.57
N THR A 97 -39.75 21.27 -13.20
CA THR A 97 -39.73 22.43 -14.09
C THR A 97 -39.35 23.70 -13.32
N SER A 98 -38.28 24.40 -13.72
CA SER A 98 -38.21 25.87 -13.68
C SER A 98 -36.95 26.39 -14.37
N ARG A 99 -37.12 27.43 -15.18
CA ARG A 99 -36.10 28.13 -15.98
C ARG A 99 -35.31 29.11 -15.12
N THR A 100 -33.97 29.07 -15.18
CA THR A 100 -33.13 30.29 -15.09
C THR A 100 -31.68 30.07 -15.53
N VAL A 101 -31.26 30.93 -16.48
CA VAL A 101 -29.95 31.53 -16.80
C VAL A 101 -28.65 30.76 -16.46
N GLU A 102 -27.90 30.50 -17.52
CA GLU A 102 -26.59 29.87 -17.59
C GLU A 102 -25.50 30.62 -16.81
N THR A 103 -24.81 29.89 -15.94
CA THR A 103 -23.44 30.19 -15.48
C THR A 103 -22.61 28.92 -15.64
N PRO A 104 -21.30 29.00 -15.94
CA PRO A 104 -20.51 27.82 -16.25
C PRO A 104 -20.31 27.03 -14.96
N VAL A 105 -21.01 25.91 -14.84
CA VAL A 105 -20.89 24.97 -13.74
C VAL A 105 -19.49 24.36 -13.80
N VAL A 106 -18.58 24.89 -12.99
CA VAL A 106 -17.39 24.15 -12.56
C VAL A 106 -17.93 22.85 -11.98
N THR A 107 -17.66 21.74 -12.66
CA THR A 107 -18.13 20.43 -12.22
C THR A 107 -17.38 20.10 -10.94
N GLU A 108 -17.94 20.46 -9.78
CA GLU A 108 -17.47 19.99 -8.49
C GLU A 108 -17.46 18.47 -8.56
N ILE A 109 -16.27 17.90 -8.65
CA ILE A 109 -16.05 16.45 -8.59
C ILE A 109 -16.59 16.05 -7.22
N ASN A 110 -17.71 15.31 -7.17
CA ASN A 110 -18.22 14.83 -5.89
C ASN A 110 -17.09 14.03 -5.20
N PRO A 111 -16.47 14.55 -4.11
CA PRO A 111 -15.32 13.93 -3.46
C PRO A 111 -15.66 12.56 -2.84
N GLN A 112 -16.93 12.17 -2.91
CA GLN A 112 -17.48 10.93 -2.37
C GLN A 112 -17.27 9.73 -3.30
N LEU A 113 -17.01 9.94 -4.60
CA LEU A 113 -16.85 8.87 -5.58
C LEU A 113 -15.38 8.47 -5.73
N LEU A 114 -15.10 7.16 -5.69
CA LEU A 114 -13.76 6.60 -5.94
C LEU A 114 -13.13 7.14 -7.24
N ALA A 115 -13.95 7.47 -8.24
CA ALA A 115 -13.55 8.04 -9.53
C ALA A 115 -12.62 9.26 -9.42
N GLY A 116 -12.78 10.11 -8.40
CA GLY A 116 -11.92 11.28 -8.20
C GLY A 116 -10.47 10.92 -7.81
N TYR A 117 -10.26 9.71 -7.29
CA TYR A 117 -8.96 9.20 -6.86
C TYR A 117 -8.25 8.34 -7.91
N LEU A 118 -8.92 8.04 -9.04
CA LEU A 118 -8.42 7.11 -10.05
C LEU A 118 -7.52 7.82 -11.07
N PRO A 119 -6.38 7.22 -11.45
CA PRO A 119 -5.68 7.59 -12.68
C PRO A 119 -6.58 7.35 -13.90
N THR A 120 -6.43 8.17 -14.94
CA THR A 120 -7.07 7.89 -16.23
C THR A 120 -6.15 7.05 -17.09
N LEU A 121 -6.50 5.80 -17.35
CA LEU A 121 -5.78 4.97 -18.31
C LEU A 121 -6.03 5.49 -19.74
N VAL A 122 -4.99 6.04 -20.38
CA VAL A 122 -5.06 6.55 -21.76
C VAL A 122 -4.92 5.38 -22.74
N ARG A 123 -3.93 4.52 -22.52
CA ARG A 123 -3.67 3.36 -23.37
C ARG A 123 -2.97 2.26 -22.57
N HIS A 124 -3.33 1.02 -22.84
CA HIS A 124 -2.58 -0.17 -22.41
C HIS A 124 -2.31 -0.99 -23.66
N GLU A 125 -1.09 -1.49 -23.79
CA GLU A 125 -0.68 -2.35 -24.89
C GLU A 125 0.17 -3.50 -24.35
N SER A 126 -0.05 -4.68 -24.90
CA SER A 126 0.69 -5.91 -24.61
C SER A 126 0.71 -6.74 -25.89
N ILE A 127 1.79 -6.61 -26.66
CA ILE A 127 1.97 -7.24 -27.97
C ILE A 127 3.18 -8.16 -27.90
N GLY A 128 2.96 -9.45 -28.11
CA GLY A 128 4.04 -10.44 -28.24
C GLY A 128 4.67 -10.44 -29.64
N GLY A 129 5.79 -11.13 -29.79
CA GLY A 129 6.49 -11.25 -31.08
C GLY A 129 8.00 -11.21 -30.93
N VAL A 130 8.69 -10.85 -32.00
CA VAL A 130 10.17 -10.76 -32.04
C VAL A 130 10.69 -9.69 -31.07
N LEU A 131 9.95 -8.58 -30.93
CA LEU A 131 10.22 -7.52 -29.95
C LEU A 131 8.95 -7.32 -29.11
N PRO A 132 8.79 -8.03 -27.99
CA PRO A 132 7.59 -7.92 -27.16
C PRO A 132 7.51 -6.53 -26.53
N VAL A 133 6.34 -5.92 -26.57
CA VAL A 133 6.07 -4.59 -26.02
C VAL A 133 4.92 -4.69 -25.02
N GLU A 134 5.14 -4.16 -23.81
CA GLU A 134 4.09 -3.99 -22.81
C GLU A 134 4.24 -2.62 -22.13
N TYR A 135 3.16 -1.84 -22.04
CA TYR A 135 3.17 -0.56 -21.32
C TYR A 135 1.77 -0.10 -20.89
N ASN A 136 1.74 0.78 -19.89
CA ASN A 136 0.57 1.61 -19.57
C ASN A 136 0.93 3.09 -19.81
N LEU A 137 0.06 3.81 -20.52
CA LEU A 137 0.10 5.26 -20.63
C LEU A 137 -1.07 5.83 -19.85
N ILE A 138 -0.78 6.64 -18.83
CA ILE A 138 -1.74 7.05 -17.81
C ILE A 138 -1.70 8.57 -17.66
N ARG A 139 -2.85 9.20 -17.42
CA ARG A 139 -2.89 10.54 -16.83
C ARG A 139 -2.92 10.37 -15.31
N PRO A 140 -1.85 10.72 -14.59
CA PRO A 140 -1.78 10.49 -13.15
C PRO A 140 -2.78 11.40 -12.40
N PRO A 141 -3.26 10.99 -11.20
CA PRO A 141 -3.94 11.90 -10.29
C PRO A 141 -3.01 13.06 -9.90
N ARG A 142 -3.60 14.16 -9.42
CA ARG A 142 -2.81 15.29 -8.88
C ARG A 142 -2.06 14.83 -7.63
N GLY A 143 -1.00 15.55 -7.26
CA GLY A 143 -0.30 15.34 -5.99
C GLY A 143 1.06 14.65 -6.12
N THR A 144 1.72 14.52 -4.98
CA THR A 144 3.09 13.98 -4.82
C THR A 144 3.04 12.83 -3.81
N PRO A 145 3.78 11.72 -4.03
CA PRO A 145 3.89 10.66 -3.04
C PRO A 145 4.46 11.16 -1.71
N ILE A 146 3.91 10.69 -0.59
CA ILE A 146 4.35 11.09 0.76
C ILE A 146 5.86 10.82 0.96
N SER A 147 6.38 9.72 0.42
CA SER A 147 7.81 9.35 0.54
C SER A 147 8.76 10.27 -0.22
N THR A 148 8.24 11.14 -1.10
CA THR A 148 9.03 12.05 -1.95
C THR A 148 8.82 13.52 -1.60
N LEU A 149 8.10 13.81 -0.50
CA LEU A 149 7.87 15.17 -0.07
C LEU A 149 9.19 15.84 0.35
N SER A 150 9.36 17.08 -0.08
CA SER A 150 10.49 17.93 0.34
C SER A 150 10.40 18.30 1.82
N ARG A 151 9.19 18.64 2.28
CA ARG A 151 8.87 18.88 3.69
C ARG A 151 8.05 17.71 4.23
N PRO A 152 8.51 17.01 5.29
CA PRO A 152 7.74 15.92 5.92
C PRO A 152 6.39 16.42 6.45
N LEU A 153 5.49 15.50 6.76
CA LEU A 153 4.20 15.81 7.35
C LEU A 153 4.39 16.26 8.80
N ASP A 154 3.76 17.36 9.19
CA ASP A 154 3.60 17.70 10.61
C ASP A 154 2.51 16.84 11.28
N SER A 155 2.39 16.90 12.61
CA SER A 155 1.43 16.06 13.34
C SER A 155 -0.02 16.27 12.89
N ARG A 156 -0.41 17.51 12.57
CA ARG A 156 -1.78 17.84 12.16
C ARG A 156 -2.06 17.38 10.72
N GLU A 157 -1.08 17.57 9.83
CA GLU A 157 -1.10 17.02 8.48
C GLU A 157 -1.19 15.49 8.52
N GLN A 158 -0.41 14.84 9.38
CA GLN A 158 -0.40 13.39 9.54
C GLN A 158 -1.78 12.85 9.97
N TRP A 159 -2.42 13.47 10.96
CA TRP A 159 -3.78 13.08 11.39
C TRP A 159 -4.80 13.20 10.26
N SER A 160 -4.76 14.31 9.50
CA SER A 160 -5.64 14.52 8.37
C SER A 160 -5.41 13.50 7.25
N VAL A 161 -4.15 13.24 6.91
CA VAL A 161 -3.76 12.26 5.88
C VAL A 161 -4.15 10.85 6.29
N ASP A 162 -3.94 10.46 7.55
CA ASP A 162 -4.33 9.13 8.04
C ASP A 162 -5.85 8.94 7.99
N PHE A 163 -6.64 9.93 8.40
CA PHE A 163 -8.11 9.90 8.27
C PHE A 163 -8.55 9.75 6.81
N GLN A 164 -8.04 10.60 5.91
CA GLN A 164 -8.38 10.55 4.49
C GLN A 164 -7.92 9.24 3.83
N THR A 165 -6.78 8.71 4.24
CA THR A 165 -6.27 7.41 3.79
C THR A 165 -7.21 6.28 4.22
N GLY A 166 -7.67 6.27 5.48
CA GLY A 166 -8.68 5.33 5.95
C GLY A 166 -9.95 5.37 5.10
N GLN A 167 -10.45 6.57 4.78
CA GLN A 167 -11.61 6.71 3.89
C GLN A 167 -11.35 6.22 2.47
N LEU A 168 -10.15 6.46 1.91
CA LEU A 168 -9.78 5.97 0.59
C LEU A 168 -9.77 4.43 0.56
N LEU A 169 -9.16 3.79 1.56
CA LEU A 169 -9.15 2.32 1.67
C LEU A 169 -10.56 1.74 1.84
N ARG A 170 -11.45 2.42 2.59
CA ARG A 170 -12.87 2.07 2.64
C ARG A 170 -13.50 2.11 1.25
N ARG A 171 -13.35 3.22 0.50
CA ARG A 171 -13.91 3.38 -0.86
C ARG A 171 -13.43 2.32 -1.84
N ILE A 172 -12.15 1.95 -1.75
CA ILE A 172 -11.54 0.86 -2.53
C ILE A 172 -12.19 -0.47 -2.15
N SER A 173 -12.26 -0.77 -0.85
CA SER A 173 -12.80 -2.02 -0.30
C SER A 173 -14.34 -2.15 -0.41
N SER A 174 -15.05 -1.06 -0.69
CA SER A 174 -16.47 -1.11 -1.05
C SER A 174 -16.71 -1.63 -2.47
N GLN A 175 -15.68 -1.75 -3.31
CA GLN A 175 -15.81 -2.38 -4.63
C GLN A 175 -15.69 -3.90 -4.48
N VAL A 176 -16.65 -4.65 -5.03
CA VAL A 176 -16.69 -6.13 -4.96
C VAL A 176 -16.35 -6.69 -6.34
N SER A 177 -15.64 -7.82 -6.36
CA SER A 177 -15.25 -8.56 -7.57
C SER A 177 -16.44 -8.72 -8.54
N PRO A 178 -16.26 -8.40 -9.84
CA PRO A 178 -17.33 -8.54 -10.83
C PRO A 178 -17.70 -10.00 -11.10
N THR A 179 -16.81 -10.95 -10.80
CA THR A 179 -17.04 -12.39 -11.00
C THR A 179 -17.45 -13.10 -9.71
N ARG A 180 -17.53 -12.37 -8.58
CA ARG A 180 -17.70 -12.94 -7.23
C ARG A 180 -16.62 -13.95 -6.83
N ARG A 181 -15.48 -13.94 -7.52
CA ARG A 181 -14.31 -14.78 -7.20
C ARG A 181 -13.29 -14.01 -6.39
N PHE A 182 -12.56 -14.74 -5.55
CA PHE A 182 -11.43 -14.27 -4.75
C PHE A 182 -10.10 -14.48 -5.49
N GLY A 183 -9.05 -13.76 -5.07
CA GLY A 183 -7.67 -13.97 -5.54
C GLY A 183 -7.02 -12.75 -6.16
N ILE A 184 -5.88 -12.94 -6.84
CA ILE A 184 -5.16 -11.85 -7.52
C ILE A 184 -6.07 -11.23 -8.59
N ALA A 185 -6.11 -9.90 -8.67
CA ALA A 185 -6.97 -9.21 -9.63
C ALA A 185 -6.67 -9.61 -11.08
N ALA A 186 -5.42 -9.95 -11.38
CA ALA A 186 -5.00 -10.49 -12.67
C ALA A 186 -5.75 -11.77 -13.08
N ASP A 187 -6.01 -12.68 -12.13
CA ASP A 187 -6.71 -13.94 -12.38
C ASP A 187 -8.23 -13.68 -12.47
N VAL A 188 -8.76 -12.94 -11.48
CA VAL A 188 -10.19 -12.62 -11.37
C VAL A 188 -10.70 -11.82 -12.58
N LEU A 189 -9.90 -10.87 -13.08
CA LEU A 189 -10.23 -10.05 -14.26
C LEU A 189 -9.77 -10.68 -15.58
N SER A 190 -9.29 -11.94 -15.56
CA SER A 190 -8.84 -12.68 -16.75
C SER A 190 -7.78 -11.93 -17.57
N VAL A 191 -6.83 -11.30 -16.90
CA VAL A 191 -5.72 -10.58 -17.53
C VAL A 191 -4.79 -11.61 -18.19
N PRO A 192 -4.45 -11.46 -19.48
CA PRO A 192 -3.46 -12.31 -20.13
C PRO A 192 -2.10 -12.23 -19.43
N PRO A 193 -1.27 -13.28 -19.48
CA PRO A 193 0.07 -13.17 -18.95
C PRO A 193 0.93 -12.16 -19.71
N SER A 194 1.93 -11.62 -19.03
CA SER A 194 2.85 -10.65 -19.62
C SER A 194 3.63 -11.27 -20.78
N VAL A 195 3.69 -10.55 -21.89
CA VAL A 195 4.41 -10.97 -23.11
C VAL A 195 5.92 -10.72 -23.01
N VAL A 196 6.35 -9.88 -22.07
CA VAL A 196 7.77 -9.51 -21.88
C VAL A 196 8.48 -10.40 -20.85
N HIS A 197 7.74 -11.00 -19.92
CA HIS A 197 8.31 -11.83 -18.86
C HIS A 197 8.30 -13.32 -19.26
N HIS A 198 9.46 -13.97 -19.17
CA HIS A 198 9.64 -15.37 -19.56
C HIS A 198 9.89 -16.27 -18.33
N PRO A 199 9.30 -17.47 -18.26
CA PRO A 199 8.22 -17.95 -19.13
C PRO A 199 6.94 -17.10 -18.92
N PRO A 200 6.10 -16.94 -19.95
CA PRO A 200 4.86 -16.17 -19.86
C PRO A 200 3.84 -16.85 -18.96
N ARG A 201 4.04 -18.10 -18.54
CA ARG A 201 3.05 -18.80 -17.71
C ARG A 201 3.05 -18.25 -16.28
N ARG A 202 1.83 -18.03 -15.76
CA ARG A 202 1.64 -17.95 -14.32
C ARG A 202 1.99 -19.31 -13.71
N PHE A 203 2.28 -19.27 -12.42
CA PHE A 203 2.71 -20.43 -11.66
C PHE A 203 1.74 -21.62 -11.80
N GLU A 204 2.25 -22.85 -11.86
CA GLU A 204 1.42 -24.07 -11.94
C GLU A 204 0.66 -24.25 -10.62
N GLY A 205 -0.68 -24.18 -10.67
CA GLY A 205 -1.54 -24.02 -9.49
C GLY A 205 -2.01 -22.58 -9.24
N SER A 206 -1.68 -21.63 -10.13
CA SER A 206 -2.34 -20.32 -10.18
C SER A 206 -3.82 -20.48 -10.51
N LEU A 207 -4.65 -19.61 -9.95
CA LEU A 207 -6.10 -19.63 -10.16
C LEU A 207 -6.50 -18.96 -11.49
N THR A 208 -5.61 -18.95 -12.49
CA THR A 208 -5.86 -18.33 -13.80
C THR A 208 -7.00 -19.01 -14.52
N ASP A 209 -6.96 -20.33 -14.56
CA ASP A 209 -7.85 -21.14 -15.37
C ASP A 209 -9.27 -21.14 -14.76
N SER A 210 -9.34 -21.07 -13.44
CA SER A 210 -10.58 -20.92 -12.67
C SER A 210 -11.05 -19.45 -12.52
N LYS A 211 -10.26 -18.47 -13.02
CA LYS A 211 -10.53 -17.03 -12.89
C LYS A 211 -10.73 -16.58 -11.43
N GLY A 212 -9.88 -17.09 -10.54
CA GLY A 212 -9.95 -16.91 -9.09
C GLY A 212 -10.51 -18.12 -8.34
N ALA A 213 -10.73 -17.97 -7.03
CA ALA A 213 -11.24 -19.00 -6.13
C ALA A 213 -12.67 -18.71 -5.65
N ASP A 214 -13.36 -19.76 -5.19
CA ASP A 214 -14.70 -19.67 -4.58
C ASP A 214 -14.68 -19.18 -3.13
N SER A 215 -13.59 -19.40 -2.39
CA SER A 215 -13.43 -18.92 -1.02
C SER A 215 -12.14 -18.13 -0.85
N TRP A 216 -12.12 -17.27 0.17
CA TRP A 216 -10.93 -16.51 0.52
C TRP A 216 -9.81 -17.41 1.07
N GLY A 217 -10.14 -18.47 1.82
CA GLY A 217 -9.14 -19.43 2.29
C GLY A 217 -8.33 -20.05 1.14
N VAL A 218 -9.00 -20.49 0.07
CA VAL A 218 -8.34 -21.05 -1.12
C VAL A 218 -7.51 -20.00 -1.86
N ALA A 219 -8.04 -18.78 -2.03
CA ALA A 219 -7.30 -17.69 -2.67
C ALA A 219 -6.04 -17.30 -1.89
N PHE A 220 -6.16 -17.16 -0.57
CA PHE A 220 -5.04 -16.81 0.30
C PHE A 220 -4.00 -17.93 0.38
N HIS A 221 -4.43 -19.20 0.40
CA HIS A 221 -3.52 -20.34 0.29
C HIS A 221 -2.67 -20.26 -0.99
N SER A 222 -3.30 -19.97 -2.14
CA SER A 222 -2.60 -19.83 -3.42
C SER A 222 -1.57 -18.69 -3.38
N LEU A 223 -1.91 -17.55 -2.76
CA LEU A 223 -0.98 -16.43 -2.55
C LEU A 223 0.21 -16.84 -1.67
N LEU A 224 -0.05 -17.50 -0.55
CA LEU A 224 0.97 -17.93 0.41
C LEU A 224 1.89 -18.99 -0.21
N GLU A 225 1.35 -20.05 -0.81
CA GLU A 225 2.14 -21.10 -1.44
C GLU A 225 2.95 -20.59 -2.62
N SER A 226 2.44 -19.60 -3.37
CA SER A 226 3.20 -18.94 -4.43
C SER A 226 4.52 -18.36 -3.92
N VAL A 227 4.49 -17.63 -2.79
CA VAL A 227 5.71 -17.02 -2.24
C VAL A 227 6.58 -18.02 -1.47
N LEU A 228 6.00 -19.05 -0.84
CA LEU A 228 6.78 -20.12 -0.23
C LEU A 228 7.59 -20.88 -1.29
N ARG A 229 6.99 -21.19 -2.44
CA ARG A 229 7.72 -21.79 -3.57
C ARG A 229 8.76 -20.86 -4.18
N ASP A 230 8.52 -19.54 -4.21
CA ASP A 230 9.55 -18.57 -4.57
C ASP A 230 10.77 -18.70 -3.64
N GLY A 231 10.56 -18.93 -2.35
CA GLY A 231 11.62 -19.17 -1.35
C GLY A 231 12.31 -20.53 -1.48
N GLU A 232 11.55 -21.60 -1.74
CA GLU A 232 12.07 -22.97 -1.96
C GLU A 232 12.96 -23.03 -3.20
N ASP A 233 12.58 -22.36 -4.29
CA ASP A 233 13.39 -22.25 -5.52
C ASP A 233 14.75 -21.57 -5.29
N LEU A 234 14.83 -20.72 -4.26
CA LEU A 234 16.07 -20.06 -3.84
C LEU A 234 16.74 -20.76 -2.66
N THR A 235 16.20 -21.88 -2.19
CA THR A 235 16.70 -22.63 -1.03
C THR A 235 16.85 -21.77 0.23
N ILE A 236 15.97 -20.77 0.40
CA ILE A 236 16.01 -19.88 1.56
C ILE A 236 15.63 -20.70 2.80
N MET A 237 16.49 -20.71 3.81
CA MET A 237 16.25 -21.49 5.02
C MET A 237 15.32 -20.74 5.98
N PHE A 238 14.04 -21.11 6.09
CA PHE A 238 13.14 -20.74 7.20
C PHE A 238 12.10 -21.85 7.44
N ASN A 239 11.27 -21.72 8.47
CA ASN A 239 10.39 -22.80 8.93
C ASN A 239 9.11 -22.93 8.09
N TYR A 240 9.24 -23.39 6.84
CA TYR A 240 8.12 -23.60 5.91
C TYR A 240 7.01 -24.47 6.50
N ASN A 241 7.38 -25.56 7.17
CA ASN A 241 6.43 -26.49 7.77
C ASN A 241 5.59 -25.81 8.85
N ASN A 242 6.18 -24.93 9.66
CA ASN A 242 5.43 -24.20 10.67
C ASN A 242 4.46 -23.17 10.05
N ILE A 243 4.87 -22.50 8.96
CA ILE A 243 3.99 -21.58 8.24
C ILE A 243 2.78 -22.33 7.68
N ARG A 244 3.01 -23.47 6.99
CA ARG A 244 1.95 -24.32 6.44
C ARG A 244 1.05 -24.88 7.55
N HIS A 245 1.63 -25.33 8.65
CA HIS A 245 0.89 -25.82 9.81
C HIS A 245 -0.06 -24.76 10.38
N HIS A 246 0.42 -23.54 10.64
CA HIS A 246 -0.44 -22.46 11.13
C HIS A 246 -1.49 -22.02 10.12
N PHE A 247 -1.16 -22.02 8.82
CA PHE A 247 -2.15 -21.78 7.78
C PHE A 247 -3.26 -22.85 7.84
N GLU A 248 -2.93 -24.14 7.79
CA GLU A 248 -3.90 -25.24 7.83
C GLU A 248 -4.80 -25.18 9.06
N ARG A 249 -4.21 -24.82 10.21
CA ARG A 249 -4.90 -24.66 11.49
C ARG A 249 -5.96 -23.57 11.47
N PHE A 250 -5.65 -22.42 10.87
CA PHE A 250 -6.52 -21.23 10.92
C PHE A 250 -7.23 -20.91 9.60
N GLN A 251 -7.06 -21.72 8.54
CA GLN A 251 -7.64 -21.47 7.22
C GLN A 251 -9.17 -21.30 7.27
N HIS A 252 -9.85 -22.04 8.15
CA HIS A 252 -11.31 -21.99 8.30
C HIS A 252 -11.82 -20.61 8.72
N LEU A 253 -10.99 -19.80 9.39
CA LEU A 253 -11.33 -18.42 9.75
C LEU A 253 -11.29 -17.49 8.54
N LEU A 254 -10.48 -17.79 7.52
CA LEU A 254 -10.43 -17.02 6.28
C LEU A 254 -11.73 -17.17 5.48
N ASP A 255 -12.40 -18.32 5.56
CA ASP A 255 -13.66 -18.58 4.85
C ASP A 255 -14.85 -17.81 5.43
N ALA A 256 -14.70 -17.19 6.60
CA ALA A 256 -15.68 -16.23 7.12
C ALA A 256 -15.75 -14.94 6.29
N VAL A 257 -14.76 -14.68 5.44
CA VAL A 257 -14.77 -13.58 4.46
C VAL A 257 -15.56 -14.03 3.23
N THR A 258 -16.79 -13.54 3.10
CA THR A 258 -17.70 -13.96 2.04
C THR A 258 -17.75 -12.99 0.87
N LYS A 259 -17.31 -11.74 1.05
CA LYS A 259 -17.31 -10.73 -0.01
C LYS A 259 -15.90 -10.51 -0.57
N PRO A 260 -15.64 -10.83 -1.85
CA PRO A 260 -14.35 -10.59 -2.51
C PRO A 260 -14.16 -9.10 -2.83
N ARG A 261 -13.69 -8.33 -1.84
CA ARG A 261 -13.52 -6.88 -1.94
C ARG A 261 -12.20 -6.52 -2.59
N LEU A 262 -12.16 -5.46 -3.40
CA LEU A 262 -10.91 -4.97 -3.97
C LEU A 262 -9.99 -4.47 -2.86
N VAL A 263 -8.74 -4.93 -2.87
CA VAL A 263 -7.68 -4.47 -1.99
C VAL A 263 -6.46 -4.14 -2.84
N VAL A 264 -6.00 -2.90 -2.76
CA VAL A 264 -4.68 -2.51 -3.25
C VAL A 264 -3.72 -2.70 -2.07
N LEU A 265 -2.86 -3.72 -2.12
CA LEU A 265 -2.18 -4.15 -0.89
C LEU A 265 -1.27 -3.06 -0.30
N ASP A 266 -0.64 -2.23 -1.13
CA ASP A 266 0.26 -1.14 -0.70
C ASP A 266 -0.45 0.23 -0.61
N ALA A 267 -1.79 0.26 -0.60
CA ALA A 267 -2.52 1.50 -0.33
C ALA A 267 -2.29 1.96 1.12
N GLY A 268 -2.06 3.26 1.30
CA GLY A 268 -1.69 3.83 2.61
C GLY A 268 -0.19 3.78 2.91
N GLU A 269 0.62 3.14 2.07
CA GLU A 269 2.07 3.29 2.12
C GLU A 269 2.50 4.63 1.51
N GLY A 270 3.49 5.30 2.11
CA GLY A 270 3.91 6.63 1.67
C GLY A 270 4.47 6.69 0.25
N SER A 271 4.94 5.56 -0.29
CA SER A 271 5.41 5.44 -1.67
C SER A 271 4.26 5.41 -2.70
N ASN A 272 3.06 4.97 -2.30
CA ASN A 272 1.91 4.82 -3.18
C ASN A 272 0.76 5.79 -2.89
N THR A 273 0.69 6.41 -1.70
CA THR A 273 -0.31 7.44 -1.38
C THR A 273 0.11 8.81 -1.90
N LEU A 274 -0.74 9.42 -2.74
CA LEU A 274 -0.55 10.76 -3.27
C LEU A 274 -1.25 11.80 -2.39
N ILE A 275 -0.56 12.91 -2.15
CA ILE A 275 -1.11 14.07 -1.46
C ILE A 275 -0.93 15.35 -2.26
N LEU A 276 -1.80 16.32 -2.05
CA LEU A 276 -1.68 17.67 -2.59
C LEU A 276 -1.60 18.69 -1.46
N ARG A 277 -0.58 19.54 -1.52
CA ARG A 277 -0.50 20.79 -0.77
C ARG A 277 -0.87 21.93 -1.73
N PRO A 278 -2.04 22.57 -1.56
CA PRO A 278 -2.51 23.60 -2.50
C PRO A 278 -1.48 24.73 -2.74
N TYR A 279 -0.82 25.20 -1.69
CA TYR A 279 0.09 26.36 -1.74
C TYR A 279 1.50 26.07 -2.31
N GLU A 280 1.98 24.81 -2.27
CA GLU A 280 3.25 24.43 -2.91
C GLU A 280 3.09 24.28 -4.43
N SER A 281 1.86 24.04 -4.89
CA SER A 281 1.54 23.86 -6.32
C SER A 281 1.61 25.19 -7.08
N GLU A 282 1.18 26.30 -6.45
CA GLU A 282 1.20 27.65 -7.03
C GLU A 282 2.61 28.25 -7.13
N LYS A 283 3.48 27.97 -6.16
CA LYS A 283 4.88 28.44 -6.21
C LYS A 283 5.68 27.80 -7.35
N LYS A 284 5.40 26.54 -7.72
CA LYS A 284 6.06 25.90 -8.86
C LYS A 284 5.62 26.47 -10.22
N SER A 285 4.39 26.96 -10.35
CA SER A 285 3.93 27.65 -11.57
C SER A 285 4.49 29.07 -11.71
N ASP A 286 4.71 29.78 -10.60
CA ASP A 286 5.23 31.16 -10.63
C ASP A 286 6.75 31.23 -10.88
N ILE A 287 7.52 30.24 -10.40
CA ILE A 287 8.97 30.23 -10.59
C ILE A 287 9.35 29.92 -12.05
N LEU A 288 8.55 29.12 -12.77
CA LEU A 288 8.77 28.83 -14.19
C LEU A 288 8.43 30.03 -15.10
N SER A 289 7.71 31.02 -14.59
CA SER A 289 7.24 32.19 -15.35
C SER A 289 8.19 33.39 -15.27
N LYS A 290 9.31 33.30 -14.54
CA LYS A 290 10.21 34.45 -14.27
C LYS A 290 11.65 34.33 -14.78
N GLU A 291 12.00 33.33 -15.59
CA GLU A 291 13.31 33.29 -16.26
C GLU A 291 13.24 33.70 -17.72
N VAL A 292 13.11 35.01 -17.99
CA VAL A 292 13.72 35.66 -19.18
C VAL A 292 14.00 37.13 -18.85
N GLN A 293 15.26 37.47 -18.57
CA GLN A 293 16.00 38.51 -19.31
C GLN A 293 17.46 38.62 -18.80
N PRO A 294 18.47 38.58 -19.68
CA PRO A 294 19.88 38.76 -19.32
C PRO A 294 20.35 40.18 -19.58
N GLN A 295 21.12 40.79 -18.67
CA GLN A 295 21.97 41.97 -18.96
C GLN A 295 23.17 42.10 -17.98
N PRO A 296 24.24 42.83 -18.38
CA PRO A 296 25.61 42.31 -18.41
C PRO A 296 26.53 42.77 -17.27
N LYS A 297 27.68 42.09 -17.16
CA LYS A 297 28.79 42.36 -16.22
C LYS A 297 29.67 43.53 -16.67
N LEU A 298 30.09 44.38 -15.72
CA LEU A 298 31.37 45.11 -15.61
C LEU A 298 31.31 45.90 -14.27
N GLY A 299 32.28 46.01 -13.35
CA GLY A 299 33.62 45.47 -13.16
C GLY A 299 34.18 46.01 -11.81
N LYS A 300 35.21 45.31 -11.28
CA LYS A 300 36.31 45.72 -10.36
C LYS A 300 36.04 46.60 -9.10
N GLY A 301 36.51 46.14 -7.93
CA GLY A 301 36.78 47.02 -6.78
C GLY A 301 37.19 46.32 -5.46
N VAL A 302 38.49 46.14 -5.29
CA VAL A 302 39.33 45.67 -4.16
C VAL A 302 38.99 46.19 -2.72
N SER A 303 39.02 45.27 -1.75
CA SER A 303 39.57 45.29 -0.35
C SER A 303 39.12 46.31 0.71
N ARG A 304 38.75 45.84 1.92
CA ARG A 304 39.57 45.84 3.16
C ARG A 304 38.74 45.49 4.42
N LYS A 305 39.26 44.58 5.25
CA LYS A 305 38.96 44.41 6.69
C LYS A 305 39.64 45.54 7.50
N PRO A 306 39.20 45.82 8.75
CA PRO A 306 39.90 45.22 9.91
C PRO A 306 38.97 44.77 11.07
N ASP A 307 39.57 43.94 11.93
CA ASP A 307 39.07 43.38 13.19
C ASP A 307 39.03 44.42 14.34
N ASN A 308 38.22 44.21 15.38
CA ASN A 308 38.72 44.02 16.76
C ASN A 308 37.62 43.66 17.80
N ASP A 309 37.90 42.57 18.52
CA ASP A 309 37.66 42.15 19.91
C ASP A 309 36.73 42.88 20.91
N GLY A 310 36.10 42.04 21.76
CA GLY A 310 35.56 42.38 23.08
C GLY A 310 34.89 41.18 23.76
N GLU A 311 35.63 40.48 24.64
CA GLU A 311 35.15 39.45 25.58
C GLU A 311 34.14 39.99 26.62
N VAL A 312 33.30 39.12 27.19
CA VAL A 312 33.16 38.84 28.65
C VAL A 312 32.06 37.79 28.90
N ARG A 313 32.39 36.84 29.79
CA ARG A 313 31.60 35.71 30.33
C ARG A 313 30.63 36.14 31.44
N GLU A 314 29.58 35.33 31.68
CA GLU A 314 29.10 34.81 32.98
C GLU A 314 27.84 33.93 32.69
N ASP A 315 27.84 32.61 32.88
CA ASP A 315 27.85 31.78 34.11
C ASP A 315 26.45 31.42 34.67
N TYR A 316 26.09 30.15 34.39
CA TYR A 316 25.24 29.15 35.07
C TYR A 316 23.86 29.47 35.68
N ARG A 317 22.87 28.61 35.36
CA ARG A 317 22.22 27.75 36.37
C ARG A 317 21.42 26.61 35.74
N ILE A 318 21.90 25.38 35.93
CA ILE A 318 21.11 24.16 35.85
C ILE A 318 20.42 24.00 37.22
N VAL A 319 19.11 23.84 37.22
CA VAL A 319 18.35 23.37 38.38
C VAL A 319 17.45 22.23 37.90
N PHE A 320 17.72 21.02 38.39
CA PHE A 320 16.73 19.94 38.42
C PHE A 320 16.04 20.02 39.78
N GLN A 321 14.70 20.09 39.79
CA GLN A 321 13.94 19.55 40.91
C GLN A 321 12.55 19.08 40.48
N ASP A 322 12.15 18.05 41.20
CA ASP A 322 11.15 17.02 41.01
C ASP A 322 9.69 17.44 41.22
N ASP A 323 8.82 16.61 40.66
CA ASP A 323 7.48 16.21 41.08
C ASP A 323 6.28 17.17 41.21
N THR A 324 5.19 16.67 40.61
CA THR A 324 3.75 16.89 40.90
C THR A 324 3.09 18.22 40.53
N SER A 325 2.47 18.25 39.34
CA SER A 325 1.15 18.91 39.16
C SER A 325 0.45 18.51 37.85
N LYS A 326 -0.73 17.90 38.03
CA LYS A 326 -1.99 18.09 37.29
C LYS A 326 -1.95 18.16 35.75
N LYS A 327 -2.70 17.22 35.15
CA LYS A 327 -3.21 17.29 33.77
C LYS A 327 -3.80 18.68 33.49
N GLU A 328 -3.07 19.49 32.74
CA GLU A 328 -3.63 20.65 32.06
C GLU A 328 -4.04 20.21 30.65
N GLU A 329 -5.35 20.13 30.42
CA GLU A 329 -5.95 20.15 29.10
C GLU A 329 -5.53 21.46 28.40
N PHE A 330 -4.47 21.41 27.60
CA PHE A 330 -4.19 22.47 26.64
C PHE A 330 -5.20 22.39 25.50
N MET A 331 -6.34 23.06 25.70
CA MET A 331 -7.17 23.58 24.62
C MET A 331 -6.33 24.56 23.80
N ILE A 332 -5.63 24.05 22.79
CA ILE A 332 -5.00 24.89 21.77
C ILE A 332 -6.14 25.43 20.89
N THR A 333 -6.70 26.56 21.27
CA THR A 333 -7.39 27.47 20.34
C THR A 333 -6.33 28.13 19.46
N GLY A 334 -5.74 27.32 18.57
CA GLY A 334 -4.91 27.79 17.48
C GLY A 334 -5.81 27.98 16.27
N GLU A 335 -5.87 29.20 15.73
CA GLU A 335 -6.53 29.44 14.46
C GLU A 335 -6.07 28.40 13.42
N PRO A 336 -6.99 27.79 12.65
CA PRO A 336 -6.60 26.82 11.66
C PRO A 336 -5.77 27.54 10.61
N SER A 337 -4.47 27.21 10.52
CA SER A 337 -3.73 27.43 9.29
C SER A 337 -4.60 26.93 8.13
N GLN A 338 -5.03 27.87 7.26
CA GLN A 338 -6.19 27.76 6.37
C GLN A 338 -5.99 26.80 5.17
N ASN A 339 -4.99 25.92 5.20
CA ASN A 339 -4.58 25.18 4.00
C ASN A 339 -4.68 23.67 4.21
N PRO A 340 -5.80 23.03 3.82
CA PRO A 340 -5.97 21.60 3.99
C PRO A 340 -5.04 20.83 3.04
N ILE A 341 -4.26 19.91 3.61
CA ILE A 341 -3.60 18.83 2.88
C ILE A 341 -4.67 17.83 2.42
N GLU A 342 -4.58 17.38 1.18
CA GLU A 342 -5.58 16.48 0.59
C GLU A 342 -4.91 15.18 0.11
N VAL A 343 -5.49 14.03 0.44
CA VAL A 343 -5.15 12.75 -0.22
C VAL A 343 -5.89 12.70 -1.54
N THR A 344 -5.16 12.60 -2.65
CA THR A 344 -5.71 12.72 -4.00
C THR A 344 -5.79 11.40 -4.75
N GLY A 345 -5.23 10.31 -4.20
CA GLY A 345 -5.36 8.97 -4.76
C GLY A 345 -4.12 8.12 -4.54
N LEU A 346 -3.99 7.10 -5.38
CA LEU A 346 -2.83 6.21 -5.40
C LEU A 346 -2.03 6.41 -6.67
N ARG A 347 -0.73 6.20 -6.55
CA ARG A 347 0.21 6.34 -7.65
C ARG A 347 0.12 5.18 -8.64
N GLN A 348 0.00 3.95 -8.14
CA GLN A 348 -0.01 2.71 -8.91
C GLN A 348 -1.10 1.77 -8.38
N TRP A 349 -1.78 1.08 -9.30
CA TRP A 349 -2.87 0.13 -9.01
C TRP A 349 -2.51 -1.30 -9.44
N SER A 350 -1.21 -1.62 -9.46
CA SER A 350 -0.69 -2.85 -10.02
C SER A 350 -0.67 -4.05 -9.07
N ASN A 351 -0.84 -3.83 -7.76
CA ASN A 351 -0.80 -4.86 -6.74
C ASN A 351 -2.16 -5.06 -6.06
N CYS A 352 -3.12 -5.52 -6.85
CA CYS A 352 -4.51 -5.67 -6.42
C CYS A 352 -4.90 -7.13 -6.20
N VAL A 353 -5.69 -7.37 -5.17
CA VAL A 353 -6.38 -8.65 -4.90
C VAL A 353 -7.88 -8.39 -4.67
N PHE A 354 -8.69 -9.42 -4.84
CA PHE A 354 -10.08 -9.47 -4.39
C PHE A 354 -10.16 -10.41 -3.18
N GLY A 355 -10.39 -9.85 -1.99
CA GLY A 355 -10.18 -10.54 -0.72
C GLY A 355 -10.67 -9.76 0.49
N ASP A 356 -10.09 -10.10 1.64
CA ASP A 356 -10.32 -9.42 2.90
C ASP A 356 -9.62 -8.03 2.92
N PRO A 357 -10.34 -6.92 3.21
CA PRO A 357 -9.74 -5.60 3.35
C PRO A 357 -8.52 -5.53 4.28
N LEU A 358 -8.50 -6.37 5.32
CA LEU A 358 -7.40 -6.45 6.30
C LEU A 358 -6.08 -6.97 5.70
N MET A 359 -6.10 -7.48 4.48
CA MET A 359 -4.90 -7.93 3.76
C MET A 359 -3.99 -6.77 3.32
N ALA A 360 -4.46 -5.51 3.31
CA ALA A 360 -3.61 -4.37 2.98
C ALA A 360 -2.44 -4.23 3.98
N THR A 361 -1.25 -3.95 3.49
CA THR A 361 0.00 -3.92 4.26
C THR A 361 -0.01 -2.86 5.35
N VAL A 362 -0.83 -1.81 5.23
CA VAL A 362 -0.98 -0.77 6.25
C VAL A 362 -1.43 -1.36 7.61
N PHE A 363 -2.21 -2.43 7.59
CA PHE A 363 -2.68 -3.16 8.78
C PHE A 363 -1.62 -4.04 9.43
N SER A 364 -0.59 -4.43 8.69
CA SER A 364 0.48 -5.32 9.16
C SER A 364 1.78 -4.59 9.49
N LYS A 365 2.12 -3.54 8.73
CA LYS A 365 3.40 -2.81 8.87
C LYS A 365 3.37 -1.73 9.95
N ARG A 366 2.19 -1.25 10.36
CA ARG A 366 2.06 -0.20 11.37
C ARG A 366 1.55 -0.82 12.67
N PRO A 367 2.43 -1.03 13.68
CA PRO A 367 2.05 -1.71 14.92
C PRO A 367 0.93 -0.98 15.68
N ASN A 368 0.84 0.34 15.55
CA ASN A 368 -0.26 1.17 16.04
C ASN A 368 -0.74 2.07 14.91
N LEU A 369 -1.72 1.60 14.13
CA LEU A 369 -2.48 2.47 13.23
C LEU A 369 -3.12 3.60 14.05
N SER A 370 -3.07 4.82 13.51
CA SER A 370 -3.69 5.99 14.16
C SER A 370 -5.19 5.79 14.34
N ASP A 371 -5.74 6.25 15.45
CA ASP A 371 -7.19 6.29 15.68
C ASP A 371 -7.91 7.05 14.56
N ASP A 372 -7.26 8.07 13.97
CA ASP A 372 -7.80 8.82 12.84
C ASP A 372 -7.93 7.97 11.58
N PHE A 373 -6.97 7.07 11.33
CA PHE A 373 -7.09 6.12 10.22
C PHE A 373 -8.30 5.22 10.43
N TRP A 374 -8.48 4.66 11.62
CA TRP A 374 -9.62 3.81 11.94
C TRP A 374 -10.94 4.58 11.85
N ARG A 375 -10.99 5.83 12.33
CA ARG A 375 -12.15 6.71 12.13
C ARG A 375 -12.45 6.87 10.65
N GLY A 376 -11.44 7.10 9.80
CA GLY A 376 -11.62 7.20 8.36
C GLY A 376 -12.12 5.90 7.73
N PHE A 377 -11.59 4.75 8.16
CA PHE A 377 -11.86 3.44 7.58
C PHE A 377 -13.17 2.80 8.07
N ASP A 378 -13.58 3.03 9.31
CA ASP A 378 -14.81 2.47 9.87
C ASP A 378 -16.02 3.35 9.60
N ASN A 379 -15.83 4.66 9.38
CA ASN A 379 -16.94 5.55 9.07
C ASN A 379 -17.64 5.12 7.76
N PRO A 380 -18.97 4.87 7.80
CA PRO A 380 -19.73 4.55 6.60
C PRO A 380 -19.59 5.68 5.58
N LEU A 381 -19.45 5.29 4.31
CA LEU A 381 -19.52 6.26 3.23
C LEU A 381 -20.97 6.76 3.09
N PRO A 382 -21.21 8.00 2.62
CA PRO A 382 -22.55 8.49 2.37
C PRO A 382 -23.35 7.52 1.50
N GLY A 383 -24.52 7.08 1.98
CA GLY A 383 -25.35 6.08 1.31
C GLY A 383 -25.08 4.62 1.70
N GLU A 384 -24.06 4.33 2.52
CA GLU A 384 -23.87 3.00 3.13
C GLU A 384 -24.63 2.92 4.47
N THR A 385 -25.41 1.85 4.64
CA THR A 385 -26.11 1.55 5.90
C THR A 385 -25.28 0.66 6.84
N THR A 386 -24.24 0.00 6.32
CA THR A 386 -23.42 -0.94 7.08
C THR A 386 -22.29 -0.23 7.82
N SER A 387 -22.29 -0.37 9.14
CA SER A 387 -21.25 0.19 10.03
C SER A 387 -19.85 -0.37 9.75
N SER A 388 -19.72 -1.61 9.29
CA SER A 388 -18.41 -2.20 9.00
C SER A 388 -18.38 -3.05 7.73
N ILE A 389 -17.25 -2.96 7.01
CA ILE A 389 -16.92 -3.86 5.89
C ILE A 389 -16.05 -5.05 6.31
N ILE A 390 -15.56 -5.05 7.55
CA ILE A 390 -14.78 -6.16 8.11
C ILE A 390 -15.75 -7.25 8.53
N GLU A 391 -15.68 -8.40 7.86
CA GLU A 391 -16.44 -9.59 8.21
C GLU A 391 -15.78 -10.33 9.38
N ASP A 392 -16.56 -10.98 10.24
CA ASP A 392 -16.04 -11.78 11.37
C ASP A 392 -14.99 -11.02 12.20
N ARG A 393 -15.41 -9.92 12.82
CA ARG A 393 -14.53 -9.03 13.60
C ARG A 393 -13.87 -9.73 14.79
N ASP A 394 -14.56 -10.68 15.40
CA ASP A 394 -14.07 -11.39 16.58
C ASP A 394 -12.78 -12.16 16.28
N ASN A 395 -12.68 -12.77 15.09
CA ASN A 395 -11.48 -13.50 14.65
C ASN A 395 -10.58 -12.72 13.67
N ALA A 396 -10.90 -11.46 13.38
CA ALA A 396 -10.15 -10.63 12.43
C ALA A 396 -8.67 -10.50 12.80
N HIS A 397 -8.36 -10.46 14.11
CA HIS A 397 -6.99 -10.37 14.62
C HIS A 397 -6.13 -11.58 14.22
N ILE A 398 -6.72 -12.76 14.05
CA ILE A 398 -6.02 -13.99 13.63
C ILE A 398 -5.78 -13.97 12.13
N ARG A 399 -6.77 -13.53 11.35
CA ARG A 399 -6.58 -13.31 9.91
C ARG A 399 -5.48 -12.28 9.64
N MET A 400 -5.43 -11.21 10.42
CA MET A 400 -4.34 -10.23 10.37
C MET A 400 -2.97 -10.85 10.66
N LEU A 401 -2.86 -11.78 11.61
CA LEU A 401 -1.60 -12.52 11.85
C LEU A 401 -1.19 -13.37 10.64
N LEU A 402 -2.13 -14.04 9.98
CA LEU A 402 -1.86 -14.79 8.76
C LEU A 402 -1.38 -13.86 7.63
N TYR A 403 -2.02 -12.70 7.46
CA TYR A 403 -1.61 -11.70 6.47
C TYR A 403 -0.24 -11.09 6.80
N GLU A 404 0.03 -10.80 8.08
CA GLU A 404 1.32 -10.33 8.57
C GLU A 404 2.43 -11.37 8.29
N CYS A 405 2.13 -12.66 8.48
CA CYS A 405 3.02 -13.77 8.11
C CYS A 405 3.32 -13.77 6.60
N TYR A 406 2.28 -13.68 5.76
CA TYR A 406 2.44 -13.58 4.31
C TYR A 406 3.32 -12.38 3.90
N HIS A 407 3.06 -11.19 4.44
CA HIS A 407 3.84 -9.98 4.11
C HIS A 407 5.30 -10.08 4.57
N ALA A 408 5.55 -10.73 5.71
CA ALA A 408 6.89 -11.01 6.20
C ALA A 408 7.65 -11.95 5.26
N VAL A 409 6.99 -13.02 4.78
CA VAL A 409 7.56 -13.96 3.80
C VAL A 409 7.83 -13.28 2.46
N VAL A 410 6.89 -12.49 1.93
CA VAL A 410 7.09 -11.70 0.68
C VAL A 410 8.29 -10.77 0.80
N THR A 411 8.42 -10.08 1.94
CA THR A 411 9.56 -9.18 2.20
C THR A 411 10.86 -9.97 2.25
N LEU A 412 10.90 -11.06 3.03
CA LEU A 412 12.07 -11.92 3.19
C LEU A 412 12.54 -12.48 1.84
N VAL A 413 11.66 -13.15 1.10
CA VAL A 413 11.98 -13.74 -0.21
C VAL A 413 12.38 -12.65 -1.21
N GLY A 414 11.74 -11.47 -1.15
CA GLY A 414 12.07 -10.31 -1.97
C GLY A 414 13.52 -9.84 -1.81
N GLU A 415 14.09 -9.85 -0.60
CA GLU A 415 15.50 -9.48 -0.36
C GLU A 415 16.49 -10.44 -1.01
N TYR A 416 16.13 -11.73 -1.16
CA TYR A 416 16.96 -12.71 -1.85
C TYR A 416 16.82 -12.64 -3.38
N TYR A 417 15.62 -12.34 -3.89
CA TYR A 417 15.41 -12.13 -5.33
C TYR A 417 16.12 -10.88 -5.84
N ARG A 418 16.20 -9.84 -4.99
CA ARG A 418 16.70 -8.52 -5.37
C ARG A 418 17.58 -7.92 -4.26
N PRO A 419 18.80 -8.44 -4.06
CA PRO A 419 19.70 -7.89 -3.06
C PRO A 419 20.06 -6.43 -3.34
N GLN A 420 20.05 -5.63 -2.28
CA GLN A 420 20.44 -4.23 -2.21
C GLN A 420 21.50 -4.06 -1.12
N THR A 421 22.13 -2.89 -1.06
CA THR A 421 23.24 -2.60 -0.13
C THR A 421 22.87 -2.85 1.34
N ASP A 422 21.61 -2.63 1.71
CA ASP A 422 21.08 -2.83 3.07
C ASP A 422 20.28 -4.13 3.23
N SER A 423 20.33 -5.05 2.25
CA SER A 423 19.50 -6.26 2.27
C SER A 423 19.74 -7.12 3.49
N SER A 424 20.97 -7.31 3.97
CA SER A 424 21.23 -8.12 5.17
C SER A 424 20.48 -7.59 6.40
N ARG A 425 20.35 -6.25 6.54
CA ARG A 425 19.62 -5.64 7.66
C ARG A 425 18.11 -5.85 7.50
N ARG A 426 17.58 -5.65 6.30
CA ARG A 426 16.14 -5.81 6.02
C ARG A 426 15.70 -7.26 6.07
N GLU A 427 16.54 -8.16 5.59
CA GLU A 427 16.40 -9.60 5.64
C GLU A 427 16.35 -10.10 7.09
N LEU A 428 17.30 -9.69 7.94
CA LEU A 428 17.28 -10.02 9.36
C LEU A 428 16.04 -9.46 10.07
N ALA A 429 15.63 -8.24 9.74
CA ALA A 429 14.41 -7.63 10.28
C ALA A 429 13.15 -8.42 9.85
N ALA A 430 13.07 -8.85 8.58
CA ALA A 430 11.98 -9.67 8.07
C ALA A 430 11.93 -11.06 8.74
N ARG A 431 13.09 -11.69 8.97
CA ARG A 431 13.18 -12.95 9.73
C ARG A 431 12.70 -12.80 11.16
N LYS A 432 13.17 -11.75 11.85
CA LYS A 432 12.75 -11.46 13.24
C LYS A 432 11.24 -11.24 13.29
N HIS A 433 10.69 -10.47 12.35
CA HIS A 433 9.26 -10.22 12.26
C HIS A 433 8.48 -11.51 12.02
N LEU A 434 8.87 -12.33 11.04
CA LEU A 434 8.26 -13.64 10.79
C LEU A 434 8.27 -14.53 12.05
N GLY A 435 9.40 -14.60 12.76
CA GLY A 435 9.51 -15.34 14.02
C GLY A 435 8.51 -14.84 15.09
N ASN A 436 8.36 -13.52 15.23
CA ASN A 436 7.41 -12.93 16.16
C ASN A 436 5.95 -13.25 15.80
N VAL A 437 5.58 -13.21 14.51
CA VAL A 437 4.22 -13.53 14.07
C VAL A 437 3.90 -15.00 14.31
N LEU A 438 4.84 -15.90 13.99
CA LEU A 438 4.67 -17.34 14.24
C LEU A 438 4.55 -17.64 15.73
N ALA A 439 5.32 -16.96 16.59
CA ALA A 439 5.17 -17.10 18.04
C ALA A 439 3.77 -16.66 18.52
N ARG A 440 3.24 -15.55 18.00
CA ARG A 440 1.87 -15.09 18.31
C ARG A 440 0.81 -16.08 17.85
N LEU A 441 0.99 -16.72 16.68
CA LEU A 441 0.09 -17.76 16.18
C LEU A 441 0.14 -19.05 17.03
N GLU A 442 1.32 -19.40 17.56
CA GLU A 442 1.52 -20.55 18.44
C GLU A 442 0.87 -20.36 19.82
N GLU A 443 0.81 -19.13 20.31
CA GLU A 443 0.13 -18.78 21.57
C GLU A 443 -1.39 -18.97 21.52
N LEU A 444 -1.99 -19.07 20.33
CA LEU A 444 -3.44 -19.25 20.16
C LEU A 444 -3.81 -20.74 20.16
N ASP A 445 -4.99 -21.10 20.68
CA ASP A 445 -5.60 -22.42 20.54
C ASP A 445 -6.31 -22.54 19.17
N ASP A 446 -6.90 -23.70 18.87
CA ASP A 446 -7.51 -23.94 17.54
C ASP A 446 -8.76 -23.09 17.29
N ARG A 447 -9.30 -22.48 18.36
CA ARG A 447 -10.41 -21.53 18.31
C ARG A 447 -9.92 -20.08 18.32
N GLY A 448 -8.61 -19.85 18.29
CA GLY A 448 -8.05 -18.51 18.30
C GLY A 448 -7.98 -17.85 19.68
N GLN A 449 -8.19 -18.58 20.76
CA GLN A 449 -8.09 -18.06 22.12
C GLN A 449 -6.67 -18.21 22.64
N GLN A 450 -6.22 -17.32 23.52
CA GLN A 450 -4.93 -17.46 24.17
C GLN A 450 -4.84 -18.80 24.91
N ARG A 451 -3.89 -19.66 24.52
CA ARG A 451 -3.63 -20.93 25.20
C ARG A 451 -3.33 -20.60 26.65
N ARG A 452 -4.17 -21.10 27.56
CA ARG A 452 -3.88 -21.02 28.99
C ARG A 452 -2.52 -21.66 29.21
N ARG A 453 -1.50 -20.87 29.56
CA ARG A 453 -0.23 -21.41 30.08
C ARG A 453 -0.63 -22.33 31.22
N ARG A 454 -0.39 -23.64 31.08
CA ARG A 454 -0.42 -24.53 32.24
C ARG A 454 0.56 -23.92 33.23
N MET A 455 0.07 -23.48 34.39
CA MET A 455 0.96 -23.10 35.49
C MET A 455 1.86 -24.31 35.74
N SER A 456 3.15 -24.17 35.44
CA SER A 456 4.18 -25.11 35.88
C SER A 456 4.15 -25.15 37.41
N GLY A 457 3.34 -26.04 37.97
CA GLY A 457 3.06 -26.12 39.40
C GLY A 457 2.11 -27.26 39.75
N GLU A 458 1.20 -27.64 38.86
CA GLU A 458 0.43 -28.86 39.04
C GLU A 458 1.25 -30.07 38.57
N MET A 459 1.86 -30.75 39.55
CA MET A 459 2.55 -32.02 39.36
C MET A 459 1.67 -32.97 38.54
N SER A 460 2.26 -33.61 37.53
CA SER A 460 1.59 -34.65 36.76
C SER A 460 0.92 -35.68 37.69
N PRO A 461 -0.30 -36.17 37.38
CA PRO A 461 -1.01 -37.15 38.23
C PRO A 461 -0.19 -38.42 38.52
N ALA A 462 0.82 -38.71 37.69
CA ALA A 462 1.76 -39.81 37.86
C ALA A 462 2.72 -39.70 39.06
N LYS A 463 2.72 -38.58 39.80
CA LYS A 463 3.58 -38.36 40.98
C LYS A 463 2.81 -38.01 42.26
N ARG A 464 1.61 -38.54 42.47
CA ARG A 464 1.04 -38.58 43.82
C ARG A 464 1.75 -39.67 44.63
N PRO A 465 2.39 -39.37 45.78
CA PRO A 465 2.88 -40.41 46.66
C PRO A 465 1.69 -41.24 47.15
N ARG A 466 1.85 -42.57 47.16
CA ARG A 466 0.90 -43.51 47.76
C ARG A 466 0.81 -43.20 49.26
N SER A 467 -0.29 -42.58 49.69
CA SER A 467 -0.68 -42.55 51.09
C SER A 467 -1.30 -43.89 51.44
N GLY A 468 -0.61 -44.68 52.27
CA GLY A 468 -1.17 -45.92 52.80
C GLY A 468 -0.09 -46.94 53.13
N GLN A 469 0.47 -46.83 54.32
CA GLN A 469 0.91 -48.01 55.07
C GLN A 469 0.82 -47.69 56.56
N GLU A 470 -0.28 -48.18 57.14
CA GLU A 470 -0.46 -48.41 58.57
C GLU A 470 0.74 -49.22 59.09
N SER A 471 1.33 -48.76 60.19
CA SER A 471 2.28 -49.53 60.97
C SER A 471 1.56 -50.04 62.21
N ASP A 472 0.88 -51.17 62.07
CA ASP A 472 0.51 -52.03 63.19
C ASP A 472 1.62 -53.07 63.40
N GLU A 473 2.14 -53.01 64.63
CA GLU A 473 2.50 -54.10 65.54
C GLU A 473 3.60 -55.14 65.21
N ASP A 474 4.17 -55.60 66.35
CA ASP A 474 4.96 -56.81 66.63
C ASP A 474 6.50 -56.75 66.53
N SER A 475 7.30 -57.20 67.51
CA SER A 475 7.01 -57.82 68.82
C SER A 475 8.34 -58.05 69.59
N GLU A 476 8.29 -57.94 70.93
CA GLU A 476 8.97 -58.75 71.98
C GLU A 476 10.53 -58.92 72.04
N PRO A 477 11.13 -59.39 73.18
CA PRO A 477 10.54 -60.01 74.38
C PRO A 477 10.80 -59.33 75.73
#